data_AF-A0A1G1W3R2-F1
#
_entry.id   AF-A0A1G1W3R2-F1
#
_cell.length_a   1.000
_cell.length_b   1.000
_cell.length_c   1.000
_cell.angle_alpha   90.00
_cell.angle_beta   90.00
_cell.angle_gamma   90.00
#
_symmetry.space_group_name_H-M   'P 1'
#
loop_
_entity.id
_entity.type
_entity.pdbx_description
1 polymer ?
#
loop_
_entity_poly.entity_id
_entity_poly.type
_entity_poly.pdbx_seq_one_letter_code
_entity_poly.pdbx_strand_id
1 'polypeptide(L)'
;MQGTGKEFVSAADRNGLDWRLLPAIAFQESNLGKKIPKGSHNPFGWAIYAGRNSGAYFDSWSEAINIVATRMRENYSSNGIINPETIVIKYTSQHNPAWVFAVQSAIQEISATEY
;
A
#
# COMPACT_ATOMS: atom_id res chain seq x y z
N MET A 1 5.71 10.32 5.39
CA MET A 1 5.96 9.42 6.55
C MET A 1 7.47 9.21 6.73
N GLN A 2 7.99 9.20 7.95
CA GLN A 2 9.39 8.86 8.26
C GLN A 2 9.40 7.91 9.47
N GLY A 3 10.35 6.97 9.51
CA GLY A 3 10.50 6.04 10.65
C GLY A 3 9.51 4.87 10.71
N THR A 4 8.64 4.69 9.71
CA THR A 4 7.58 3.66 9.70
C THR A 4 8.00 2.30 9.13
N GLY A 5 9.30 2.09 8.90
CA GLY A 5 9.80 0.88 8.24
C GLY A 5 9.48 -0.40 9.01
N LYS A 6 9.63 -0.36 10.35
CA LYS A 6 9.32 -1.49 11.22
C LYS A 6 7.83 -1.83 11.20
N GLU A 7 6.97 -0.82 11.14
CA GLU A 7 5.52 -0.97 11.07
C GLU A 7 5.09 -1.63 9.77
N PHE A 8 5.68 -1.27 8.63
CA PHE A 8 5.39 -1.93 7.35
C PHE A 8 5.74 -3.42 7.39
N VAL A 9 6.96 -3.75 7.84
CA VAL A 9 7.41 -5.15 7.94
C VAL A 9 6.52 -5.93 8.91
N SER A 10 6.30 -5.40 10.12
CA SER A 10 5.47 -6.07 11.13
C SER A 10 4.02 -6.26 10.70
N ALA A 11 3.43 -5.29 9.99
CA ALA A 11 2.08 -5.42 9.46
C ALA A 11 2.02 -6.43 8.32
N ALA A 12 3.04 -6.47 7.45
CA ALA A 12 3.12 -7.45 6.38
C ALA A 12 3.27 -8.87 6.93
N ASP A 13 4.18 -9.11 7.88
CA ASP A 13 4.39 -10.41 8.51
C ASP A 13 3.10 -10.96 9.15
N ARG A 14 2.41 -10.13 9.95
CA ARG A 14 1.14 -10.51 10.59
C ARG A 14 0.05 -10.87 9.58
N ASN A 15 0.10 -10.26 8.40
CA ASN A 15 -0.87 -10.47 7.34
C ASN A 15 -0.33 -11.38 6.22
N GLY A 16 0.84 -12.01 6.37
CA GLY A 16 1.44 -12.86 5.32
C GLY A 16 1.57 -12.16 3.96
N LEU A 17 1.75 -10.84 3.97
CA LEU A 17 1.98 -10.04 2.77
C LEU A 17 3.47 -9.97 2.48
N ASP A 18 3.82 -9.71 1.22
CA ASP A 18 5.15 -9.22 0.90
C ASP A 18 5.37 -7.86 1.57
N TRP A 19 6.41 -7.73 2.39
CA TRP A 19 6.71 -6.50 3.13
C TRP A 19 7.00 -5.29 2.23
N ARG A 20 7.35 -5.52 0.96
CA ARG A 20 7.61 -4.49 -0.04
C ARG A 20 6.34 -3.92 -0.66
N LEU A 21 5.22 -4.64 -0.57
CA LEU A 21 3.98 -4.30 -1.26
C LEU A 21 3.38 -2.97 -0.79
N LEU A 22 3.12 -2.84 0.51
CA LEU A 22 2.54 -1.63 1.10
C LEU A 22 3.40 -0.37 0.88
N PRO A 23 4.73 -0.37 1.12
CA PRO A 23 5.55 0.80 0.84
C PRO A 23 5.59 1.15 -0.65
N ALA A 24 5.59 0.15 -1.56
CA ALA A 24 5.54 0.40 -3.00
C ALA A 24 4.21 1.05 -3.44
N ILE A 25 3.08 0.57 -2.92
CA ILE A 25 1.77 1.21 -3.15
C ILE A 25 1.77 2.65 -2.61
N ALA A 26 2.26 2.86 -1.38
CA ALA A 26 2.34 4.19 -0.77
C ALA A 26 3.25 5.15 -1.56
N PHE A 27 4.34 4.64 -2.15
CA PHE A 27 5.20 5.42 -3.02
C PHE A 27 4.46 5.87 -4.27
N GLN A 28 3.80 4.94 -4.95
CA GLN A 28 3.06 5.23 -6.18
C GLN A 28 1.87 6.18 -5.95
N GLU A 29 1.10 5.98 -4.89
CA GLU A 29 -0.12 6.75 -4.62
C GLU A 29 0.17 8.17 -4.15
N SER A 30 1.21 8.36 -3.34
CA SER A 30 1.39 9.64 -2.64
C SER A 30 2.83 10.05 -2.42
N ASN A 31 3.80 9.39 -3.04
CA ASN A 31 5.23 9.56 -2.77
C ASN A 31 5.52 9.41 -1.27
N LEU A 32 5.06 8.30 -0.68
CA LEU A 32 5.21 7.96 0.75
C LEU A 32 4.57 9.03 1.66
N GLY A 33 3.36 9.44 1.32
CA GLY A 33 2.57 10.38 2.11
C GLY A 33 2.99 11.84 1.98
N LYS A 34 3.81 12.18 0.97
CA LYS A 34 4.17 13.59 0.66
C LYS A 34 3.04 14.32 -0.08
N LYS A 35 2.22 13.59 -0.84
CA LYS A 35 1.12 14.11 -1.64
C LYS A 35 -0.22 13.56 -1.13
N ILE A 36 -0.65 14.02 0.05
CA ILE A 36 -1.94 13.63 0.65
C ILE A 36 -2.66 14.86 1.24
N PRO A 37 -3.98 14.79 1.47
CA PRO A 37 -4.68 15.79 2.28
C PRO A 37 -4.03 15.93 3.67
N LYS A 38 -3.90 17.16 4.15
CA LYS A 38 -3.22 17.44 5.43
C LYS A 38 -3.94 16.74 6.58
N GLY A 39 -3.18 15.98 7.36
CA GLY A 39 -3.69 15.26 8.55
C GLY A 39 -4.44 13.96 8.25
N SER A 40 -4.55 13.52 6.99
CA SER A 40 -5.27 12.27 6.68
C SER A 40 -4.51 11.00 7.02
N HIS A 41 -3.17 11.07 7.09
CA HIS A 41 -2.30 9.92 7.26
C HIS A 41 -2.62 8.74 6.32
N ASN A 42 -3.16 9.01 5.14
CA ASN A 42 -3.60 8.00 4.18
C ASN A 42 -2.69 7.99 2.95
N PRO A 43 -1.55 7.27 2.99
CA PRO A 43 -0.60 7.28 1.89
C PRO A 43 -1.01 6.38 0.72
N PHE A 44 -2.06 5.58 0.88
CA PHE A 44 -2.47 4.56 -0.07
C PHE A 44 -3.63 4.99 -0.97
N GLY A 45 -4.22 6.17 -0.74
CA GLY A 45 -5.47 6.55 -1.40
C GLY A 45 -6.64 5.65 -0.99
N TRP A 46 -6.61 5.08 0.21
CA TRP A 46 -7.60 4.08 0.64
C TRP A 46 -8.99 4.71 0.89
N ALA A 47 -10.06 3.96 0.57
CA ALA A 47 -11.47 4.32 0.76
C ALA A 47 -11.90 5.62 0.07
N ILE A 48 -11.39 5.89 -1.13
CA ILE A 48 -11.90 6.96 -2.00
C ILE A 48 -13.13 6.44 -2.76
N TYR A 49 -14.28 7.06 -2.53
CA TYR A 49 -15.55 6.69 -3.18
C TYR A 49 -15.90 7.67 -4.31
N ALA A 50 -16.68 7.21 -5.29
CA ALA A 50 -17.15 8.07 -6.39
C ALA A 50 -17.80 9.35 -5.86
N GLY A 51 -17.40 10.49 -6.41
CA GLY A 51 -17.87 11.81 -6.00
C GLY A 51 -17.20 12.38 -4.74
N ARG A 52 -16.20 11.70 -4.14
CA ARG A 52 -15.40 12.22 -3.02
C ARG A 52 -14.00 12.65 -3.47
N ASN A 53 -13.56 13.79 -2.95
CA ASN A 53 -12.22 14.34 -3.18
C ASN A 53 -11.15 13.81 -2.22
N SER A 54 -11.54 12.99 -1.24
CA SER A 54 -10.60 12.41 -0.28
C SER A 54 -11.12 11.06 0.25
N GLY A 55 -10.18 10.20 0.64
CA GLY A 55 -10.43 8.88 1.21
C GLY A 55 -10.52 8.91 2.73
N ALA A 56 -10.17 7.80 3.37
CA ALA A 56 -10.11 7.70 4.83
C ALA A 56 -9.10 8.70 5.42
N TYR A 57 -9.43 9.19 6.63
CA TYR A 57 -8.50 9.90 7.51
C TYR A 57 -8.21 8.97 8.67
N PHE A 58 -6.93 8.67 8.87
CA PHE A 58 -6.42 7.86 9.96
C PHE A 58 -5.79 8.77 11.01
N ASP A 59 -5.88 8.36 12.27
CA ASP A 59 -5.30 9.06 13.42
C ASP A 59 -3.77 9.04 13.35
N SER A 60 -3.18 8.02 12.71
CA SER A 60 -1.73 7.91 12.54
C SER A 60 -1.31 7.10 11.32
N TRP A 61 -0.03 7.23 10.92
CA TRP A 61 0.57 6.37 9.90
C TRP A 61 0.52 4.88 10.29
N SER A 62 0.73 4.58 11.57
CA SER A 62 0.71 3.20 12.08
C SER A 62 -0.69 2.60 11.91
N GLU A 63 -1.73 3.36 12.28
CA GLU A 63 -3.11 2.91 12.08
C GLU A 63 -3.40 2.65 10.60
N ALA A 64 -3.04 3.58 9.72
CA ALA A 64 -3.24 3.42 8.28
C ALA A 64 -2.57 2.16 7.73
N ILE A 65 -1.30 1.93 8.10
CA ILE A 65 -0.53 0.75 7.66
C ILE A 65 -1.21 -0.55 8.15
N ASN A 66 -1.59 -0.60 9.42
CA ASN A 66 -2.21 -1.78 10.01
C ASN A 66 -3.56 -2.10 9.37
N ILE A 67 -4.44 -1.10 9.27
CA ILE A 67 -5.79 -1.29 8.71
C ILE A 67 -5.68 -1.72 7.25
N VAL A 68 -4.87 -1.04 6.44
CA VAL A 68 -4.75 -1.37 5.01
C VAL A 68 -4.12 -2.75 4.83
N ALA A 69 -3.10 -3.13 5.60
CA ALA A 69 -2.53 -4.47 5.55
C ALA A 69 -3.56 -5.57 5.83
N THR A 70 -4.38 -5.40 6.87
CA THR A 70 -5.46 -6.34 7.20
C THR A 70 -6.50 -6.41 6.09
N ARG A 71 -6.93 -5.27 5.54
CA ARG A 71 -7.88 -5.24 4.42
C ARG A 71 -7.31 -5.87 3.15
N MET A 72 -6.02 -5.70 2.88
CA MET A 72 -5.36 -6.34 1.74
C MET A 72 -5.41 -7.87 1.85
N ARG A 73 -5.14 -8.40 3.05
CA ARG A 73 -5.30 -9.83 3.32
C ARG A 73 -6.74 -10.27 3.12
N GLU A 74 -7.70 -9.60 3.75
CA GLU A 74 -9.12 -9.98 3.66
C GLU A 74 -9.65 -9.97 2.22
N ASN A 75 -9.32 -8.95 1.44
CA ASN A 75 -9.90 -8.74 0.12
C ASN A 75 -9.18 -9.50 -0.99
N TYR A 76 -7.88 -9.81 -0.81
CA TYR A 76 -7.05 -10.30 -1.90
C TYR A 76 -6.33 -11.62 -1.63
N SER A 77 -6.37 -12.14 -0.39
CA SER A 77 -5.94 -13.51 -0.09
C SER A 77 -7.00 -14.51 -0.54
N SER A 78 -6.90 -14.99 -1.78
CA SER A 78 -7.62 -16.18 -2.22
C SER A 78 -6.71 -17.40 -2.10
N ASN A 79 -7.15 -18.43 -1.37
CA ASN A 79 -6.45 -19.72 -1.24
C ASN A 79 -5.00 -19.65 -0.67
N GLY A 80 -4.69 -18.64 0.15
CA GLY A 80 -3.41 -18.55 0.86
C GLY A 80 -2.22 -18.10 0.00
N ILE A 81 -2.44 -17.77 -1.28
CA ILE A 81 -1.41 -17.22 -2.16
C ILE A 81 -1.61 -15.72 -2.28
N ILE A 82 -0.68 -14.98 -1.70
CA ILE A 82 -0.63 -13.53 -1.76
C ILE A 82 0.51 -13.13 -2.70
N ASN A 83 0.20 -13.02 -4.00
CA ASN A 83 1.15 -12.47 -4.97
C ASN A 83 0.96 -10.93 -5.04
N PRO A 84 2.00 -10.12 -4.77
CA PRO A 84 2.00 -8.67 -4.96
C PRO A 84 1.39 -8.25 -6.30
N GLU A 85 1.71 -8.94 -7.39
CA GLU A 85 1.20 -8.62 -8.73
C GLU A 85 -0.32 -8.76 -8.81
N THR A 86 -0.86 -9.82 -8.20
CA THR A 86 -2.31 -10.05 -8.17
C THR A 86 -3.02 -9.01 -7.32
N ILE A 87 -2.43 -8.59 -6.20
CA ILE A 87 -2.99 -7.52 -5.37
C ILE A 87 -2.99 -6.21 -6.13
N VAL A 88 -1.85 -5.83 -6.72
CA VAL A 88 -1.67 -4.58 -7.45
C VAL A 88 -2.72 -4.47 -8.56
N ILE A 89 -2.92 -5.53 -9.36
CA ILE A 89 -3.94 -5.55 -10.42
C ILE A 89 -5.37 -5.37 -9.87
N LYS A 90 -5.71 -6.04 -8.76
CA LYS A 90 -7.05 -5.92 -8.16
C LYS A 90 -7.26 -4.58 -7.44
N TYR A 91 -6.20 -4.00 -6.90
CA TYR A 91 -6.24 -2.73 -6.17
C TYR A 91 -6.54 -1.54 -7.07
N THR A 92 -5.98 -1.52 -8.29
CA THR A 92 -6.16 -0.35 -9.16
C THR A 92 -7.59 -0.17 -9.65
N SER A 93 -8.46 -1.19 -9.57
CA SER A 93 -9.85 -1.24 -10.10
C SER A 93 -10.01 -0.94 -11.61
N GLN A 94 -9.03 -0.30 -12.22
CA GLN A 94 -8.87 0.06 -13.61
C GLN A 94 -7.53 -0.56 -14.00
N HIS A 95 -7.49 -1.44 -14.98
CA HIS A 95 -6.28 -2.08 -15.49
C HIS A 95 -5.29 -1.05 -16.08
N ASN A 96 -4.69 -0.20 -15.24
CA ASN A 96 -3.75 0.85 -15.62
C ASN A 96 -2.35 0.22 -15.64
N PRO A 97 -1.82 -0.16 -16.81
CA PRO A 97 -0.59 -0.94 -16.88
C PRO A 97 0.62 -0.12 -16.39
N ALA A 98 0.59 1.21 -16.56
CA ALA A 98 1.64 2.09 -16.08
C ALA A 98 1.69 2.16 -14.55
N TRP A 99 0.52 2.16 -13.87
CA TRP A 99 0.48 2.13 -12.41
C TRP A 99 1.00 0.79 -11.86
N VAL A 100 0.58 -0.33 -12.48
CA VAL A 100 1.05 -1.67 -12.12
C VAL A 100 2.58 -1.75 -12.26
N PHE A 101 3.10 -1.30 -13.40
CA PHE A 101 4.53 -1.26 -13.67
C PHE A 101 5.30 -0.41 -12.64
N ALA A 102 4.75 0.74 -12.24
CA ALA A 102 5.39 1.62 -11.26
C ALA A 102 5.50 0.96 -9.88
N VAL A 103 4.45 0.28 -9.42
CA VAL A 103 4.50 -0.46 -8.14
C VAL A 103 5.47 -1.64 -8.22
N GLN A 104 5.47 -2.39 -9.32
CA GLN A 104 6.44 -3.48 -9.51
C GLN A 104 7.88 -2.96 -9.54
N SER A 105 8.14 -1.84 -10.22
CA SER A 105 9.45 -1.19 -10.24
C SER A 105 9.88 -0.77 -8.83
N ALA A 106 8.97 -0.17 -8.05
CA ALA A 106 9.26 0.20 -6.67
C ALA A 106 9.59 -1.03 -5.79
N ILE A 107 8.88 -2.16 -5.96
CA ILE A 107 9.21 -3.42 -5.27
C ILE A 107 10.63 -3.89 -5.64
N GLN A 108 11.00 -3.83 -6.92
CA GLN A 108 12.33 -4.24 -7.38
C GLN A 108 13.43 -3.33 -6.80
N GLU A 109 13.24 -2.02 -6.82
CA GLU A 109 14.19 -1.05 -6.25
C GLU A 109 14.39 -1.27 -4.74
N ILE A 110 13.30 -1.48 -4.00
CA ILE A 110 13.36 -1.80 -2.56
C ILE A 110 14.18 -3.07 -2.30
N SER A 111 14.12 -4.04 -3.22
CA SER A 111 14.82 -5.33 -3.11
C SER A 111 16.29 -5.24 -3.51
N ALA A 112 16.61 -4.40 -4.49
CA ALA A 112 17.96 -4.24 -5.03
C ALA A 112 18.93 -3.54 -4.06
N THR A 113 18.45 -3.14 -2.88
CA THR A 113 19.22 -2.40 -1.87
C THR A 113 19.79 -3.30 -0.76
N GLU A 114 19.77 -4.62 -0.92
CA GLU A 114 20.54 -5.51 -0.03
C GLU A 114 22.04 -5.39 -0.36
N TYR A 115 22.75 -4.60 0.46
CA TYR A 115 24.22 -4.51 0.51
C TYR A 115 24.76 -5.33 1.67
#